data_AF-A0AAD6NSY3-F1
#
_entry.id   AF-A0AAD6NSY3-F1
#
_cell.length_a   1.000
_cell.length_b   1.000
_cell.length_c   1.000
_cell.angle_alpha   90.00
_cell.angle_beta   90.00
_cell.angle_gamma   90.00
#
_symmetry.space_group_name_H-M   'P 1'
#
loop_
_entity.id
_entity.type
_entity.pdbx_description
1 polymer ?
#
loop_
_entity_poly.entity_id
_entity_poly.type
_entity_poly.pdbx_seq_one_letter_code
_entity_poly.pdbx_strand_id
1 'polypeptide(L)'
;MFMHSGVVLYELISAKEAIVKTNGSSAESRGLVGLFEEVLNQPDPKEDLRKVVDPRLGEDYPLDSVCKMAQLAKACTQENPQLRPSMRSIVVALMTLSSSTEDWDVGSFYDNQPLVNLMSGR
;
A
#
# COMPACT_ATOMS: atom_id res chain seq x y z
N MET A 1 -15.36 -6.89 -4.75
CA MET A 1 -15.42 -6.82 -3.27
C MET A 1 -14.04 -6.76 -2.58
N PHE A 2 -12.93 -7.16 -3.22
CA PHE A 2 -11.61 -7.26 -2.56
C PHE A 2 -10.74 -5.99 -2.50
N MET A 3 -11.18 -4.82 -2.99
CA MET A 3 -10.34 -3.60 -2.99
C MET A 3 -10.47 -2.74 -1.73
N HIS A 4 -11.44 -3.02 -0.87
CA HIS A 4 -11.79 -2.13 0.24
C HIS A 4 -10.69 -2.05 1.30
N SER A 5 -9.97 -3.16 1.57
CA SER A 5 -8.87 -3.17 2.53
C SER A 5 -7.73 -2.22 2.15
N GLY A 6 -7.37 -2.16 0.86
CA GLY A 6 -6.30 -1.27 0.39
C GLY A 6 -6.70 0.20 0.43
N VAL A 7 -7.95 0.53 0.10
CA VAL A 7 -8.46 1.90 0.21
C VAL A 7 -8.43 2.37 1.67
N VAL A 8 -8.88 1.55 2.62
CA VAL A 8 -8.84 1.89 4.05
C VAL A 8 -7.41 2.13 4.54
N LEU A 9 -6.42 1.38 4.07
CA LEU A 9 -5.02 1.64 4.40
C LEU A 9 -4.55 3.01 3.89
N TYR A 10 -4.94 3.42 2.67
CA TYR A 10 -4.64 4.75 2.16
C TYR A 10 -5.38 5.86 2.92
N GLU A 11 -6.61 5.63 3.36
CA GLU A 11 -7.37 6.54 4.22
C GLU A 11 -6.65 6.74 5.56
N LEU A 12 -6.14 5.65 6.15
CA LEU A 12 -5.37 5.72 7.40
C LEU A 12 -4.06 6.51 7.26
N ILE A 13 -3.34 6.32 6.14
CA ILE A 13 -2.07 7.02 5.89
C ILE A 13 -2.30 8.53 5.68
N SER A 14 -3.33 8.89 4.92
CA SER A 14 -3.55 10.28 4.46
C SER A 14 -4.57 11.07 5.27
N ALA A 15 -5.37 10.40 6.11
CA ALA A 15 -6.57 10.93 6.77
C ALA A 15 -7.56 11.63 5.83
N LYS A 16 -7.60 11.20 4.57
CA LYS A 16 -8.56 11.65 3.55
C LYS A 16 -9.59 10.56 3.31
N GLU A 17 -10.80 10.95 2.92
CA GLU A 17 -11.84 10.00 2.51
C GLU A 17 -11.48 9.35 1.17
N ALA A 18 -11.92 8.10 0.96
CA ALA A 18 -11.73 7.33 -0.28
C ALA A 18 -12.04 8.07 -1.58
N ILE A 19 -12.95 9.05 -1.54
CA ILE A 19 -13.28 9.96 -2.64
C ILE A 19 -12.69 11.33 -2.33
N VAL A 20 -11.54 11.65 -2.93
CA VAL A 20 -10.93 12.97 -2.78
C VAL A 20 -11.64 13.96 -3.71
N LYS A 21 -12.45 14.86 -3.15
CA LYS A 21 -12.96 16.02 -3.89
C LYS A 21 -11.87 17.08 -3.95
N THR A 22 -11.23 17.26 -5.11
CA THR A 22 -10.28 18.36 -5.31
C THR A 22 -11.06 19.66 -5.53
N ASN A 23 -10.91 20.64 -4.63
CA ASN A 23 -11.69 21.87 -4.64
C ASN A 23 -11.07 22.97 -5.51
N GLY A 24 -10.73 22.66 -6.76
CA GLY A 24 -10.19 23.66 -7.68
C GLY A 24 -10.15 23.18 -9.13
N SER A 25 -11.02 23.75 -9.96
CA SER A 25 -10.97 23.80 -11.43
C SER A 25 -10.87 22.46 -12.18
N SER A 26 -12.00 22.05 -12.78
CA SER A 26 -12.14 20.89 -13.69
C SER A 26 -12.02 19.53 -13.00
N ALA A 27 -13.17 19.03 -12.55
CA ALA A 27 -13.35 17.90 -11.65
C ALA A 27 -12.94 16.54 -12.25
N GLU A 28 -11.67 16.19 -12.13
CA GLU A 28 -11.25 14.78 -12.07
C GLU A 28 -11.33 14.37 -10.59
N SER A 29 -12.42 13.70 -10.20
CA SER A 29 -12.52 13.09 -8.87
C SER A 29 -11.55 11.90 -8.83
N ARG A 30 -10.28 12.14 -8.50
CA ARG A 30 -9.30 11.06 -8.36
C ARG A 30 -9.53 10.34 -7.03
N GLY A 31 -9.82 9.05 -7.10
CA GLY A 31 -9.85 8.20 -5.91
C GLY A 31 -8.46 8.11 -5.28
N LEU A 32 -8.41 7.81 -3.97
CA LEU A 32 -7.14 7.66 -3.25
C LEU A 32 -6.17 6.68 -3.92
N VAL A 33 -6.69 5.62 -4.54
CA VAL A 33 -5.89 4.63 -5.26
C VAL A 33 -5.03 5.27 -6.35
N GLY A 34 -5.63 6.12 -7.21
CA GLY A 34 -4.90 6.78 -8.28
C GLY A 34 -3.86 7.79 -7.77
N LEU A 35 -4.20 8.52 -6.71
CA LEU A 35 -3.27 9.46 -6.07
C LEU A 35 -2.04 8.74 -5.50
N PHE A 36 -2.24 7.62 -4.80
CA PHE A 36 -1.14 6.84 -4.24
C PHE A 36 -0.36 6.07 -5.31
N GLU A 37 -1.00 5.61 -6.39
CA GLU A 37 -0.28 5.00 -7.52
C GLU A 37 0.70 5.98 -8.17
N GLU A 38 0.28 7.23 -8.40
CA GLU A 38 1.17 8.26 -8.95
C GLU A 38 2.38 8.52 -8.07
N VAL A 39 2.16 8.59 -6.75
CA VAL A 39 3.21 8.77 -5.73
C VAL A 39 4.15 7.57 -5.70
N LEU A 40 3.62 6.35 -5.63
CA LEU A 40 4.41 5.13 -5.50
C LEU A 40 5.14 4.73 -6.79
N ASN A 41 4.81 5.34 -7.92
CA ASN A 41 5.49 5.13 -9.20
C ASN A 41 6.53 6.24 -9.50
N GLN A 42 6.73 7.22 -8.62
CA GLN A 42 7.80 8.22 -8.76
C GLN A 42 9.19 7.62 -8.55
N PRO A 43 10.26 8.29 -9.04
CA PRO A 43 11.64 7.86 -8.81
C PRO A 43 12.04 7.85 -7.33
N ASP A 44 11.48 8.76 -6.53
CA ASP A 44 11.68 8.82 -5.08
C ASP A 44 10.33 8.73 -4.34
N PRO A 45 9.77 7.51 -4.27
CA PRO A 45 8.43 7.32 -3.72
C PRO A 45 8.36 7.66 -2.23
N LYS A 46 9.49 7.68 -1.49
CA LYS A 46 9.50 8.02 -0.07
C LYS A 46 9.25 9.51 0.16
N GLU A 47 9.95 10.36 -0.59
CA GLU A 47 9.78 11.81 -0.52
C GLU A 47 8.41 12.26 -1.03
N ASP A 48 7.92 11.64 -2.11
CA ASP A 48 6.58 11.93 -2.62
C ASP A 48 5.48 11.41 -1.68
N LEU A 49 5.71 10.30 -0.99
CA LEU A 49 4.77 9.78 0.01
C LEU A 49 4.60 10.74 1.18
N ARG A 50 5.66 11.40 1.66
CA ARG A 50 5.55 12.40 2.73
C ARG A 50 4.51 13.48 2.42
N LYS A 51 4.35 13.86 1.15
CA LYS A 51 3.41 14.92 0.72
C LYS A 51 1.94 14.51 0.85
N VAL A 52 1.66 13.21 0.96
CA VAL A 52 0.30 12.67 1.03
C VAL A 52 -0.05 12.05 2.39
N VAL A 53 0.93 11.92 3.29
CA VAL A 53 0.73 11.53 4.69
C VAL A 53 -0.11 12.58 5.42
N ASP A 54 -0.92 12.14 6.39
CA ASP A 54 -1.70 13.03 7.25
C ASP A 54 -0.79 14.10 7.90
N PRO A 55 -0.99 15.40 7.58
CA PRO A 55 -0.17 16.48 8.12
C PRO A 55 -0.28 16.62 9.65
N ARG A 56 -1.31 16.03 10.28
CA ARG A 56 -1.46 16.00 11.74
C ARG A 56 -0.43 15.11 12.43
N LEU A 57 0.25 14.23 11.69
CA LEU A 57 1.36 13.41 12.20
C LEU A 57 2.67 14.20 12.33
N GLY A 58 2.74 15.41 11.76
CA GLY A 58 3.99 16.19 11.74
C GLY A 58 5.11 15.45 11.01
N GLU A 59 6.32 15.49 11.55
CA GLU A 59 7.49 14.75 11.03
C GLU A 59 7.90 13.56 11.92
N ASP A 60 7.14 13.29 13.01
CA ASP A 60 7.45 12.28 14.02
C ASP A 60 6.80 10.92 13.71
N TYR A 61 7.06 10.39 12.52
CA TYR A 61 6.63 9.04 12.15
C TYR A 61 7.72 8.26 11.41
N PRO A 62 7.76 6.93 11.56
CA PRO A 62 8.70 6.10 10.81
C PRO A 62 8.28 6.04 9.34
N LEU A 63 8.88 6.90 8.51
CA LEU A 63 8.56 6.98 7.06
C LEU A 63 8.70 5.62 6.37
N ASP A 64 9.69 4.83 6.78
CA ASP A 64 9.87 3.49 6.25
C ASP A 64 8.60 2.67 6.44
N SER A 65 8.08 2.54 7.67
CA SER A 65 6.83 1.83 8.00
C SER A 65 5.63 2.34 7.21
N VAL A 66 5.52 3.66 7.00
CA VAL A 66 4.45 4.25 6.20
C VAL A 66 4.58 3.85 4.74
N CYS A 67 5.79 3.84 4.18
CA CYS A 67 6.06 3.32 2.85
C CYS A 67 5.68 1.83 2.72
N LYS A 68 5.99 1.03 3.74
CA LYS A 68 5.61 -0.40 3.77
C LYS A 68 4.09 -0.59 3.73
N MET A 69 3.39 0.19 4.54
CA MET A 69 1.93 0.18 4.61
C MET A 69 1.29 0.65 3.29
N ALA A 70 1.87 1.66 2.64
CA ALA A 70 1.43 2.14 1.32
C ALA A 70 1.65 1.08 0.22
N GLN A 71 2.76 0.33 0.27
CA GLN A 71 3.01 -0.77 -0.66
C GLN A 71 2.05 -1.95 -0.44
N LEU A 72 1.72 -2.27 0.81
CA LEU A 72 0.68 -3.26 1.14
C LEU A 72 -0.69 -2.83 0.60
N ALA A 73 -1.03 -1.54 0.75
CA ALA A 73 -2.25 -0.97 0.20
C ALA A 73 -2.28 -1.10 -1.33
N LYS A 74 -1.17 -0.81 -2.03
CA LYS A 74 -1.03 -1.00 -3.48
C LYS A 74 -1.28 -2.44 -3.91
N ALA A 75 -0.72 -3.42 -3.19
CA ALA A 75 -0.98 -4.84 -3.46
C ALA A 75 -2.47 -5.20 -3.29
N CYS A 76 -3.15 -4.64 -2.29
CA CYS A 76 -4.58 -4.83 -2.06
C CYS A 76 -5.45 -4.17 -3.16
N THR A 77 -4.96 -3.09 -3.77
CA THR A 77 -5.66 -2.35 -4.83
C THR A 77 -5.20 -2.71 -6.24
N GLN A 78 -4.51 -3.83 -6.43
CA GLN A 78 -4.16 -4.29 -7.78
C GLN A 78 -5.41 -4.49 -8.65
N GLU A 79 -5.37 -4.09 -9.92
CA GLU A 79 -6.50 -4.31 -10.83
C GLU A 79 -6.79 -5.81 -11.01
N ASN A 80 -5.72 -6.61 -11.15
CA ASN A 80 -5.82 -8.06 -11.24
C ASN A 80 -6.13 -8.68 -9.86
N PRO A 81 -7.32 -9.32 -9.68
CA PRO A 81 -7.70 -9.91 -8.40
C PRO A 81 -6.79 -11.05 -7.93
N GLN A 82 -6.12 -11.75 -8.84
CA GLN A 82 -5.24 -12.88 -8.50
C GLN A 82 -3.93 -12.45 -7.83
N LEU A 83 -3.54 -11.18 -8.02
CA LEU A 83 -2.35 -10.60 -7.39
C LEU A 83 -2.68 -9.96 -6.04
N ARG A 84 -3.96 -9.89 -5.66
CA ARG A 84 -4.35 -9.30 -4.38
C ARG A 84 -4.08 -10.31 -3.26
N PRO A 85 -3.45 -9.88 -2.15
CA PRO A 85 -3.21 -10.74 -1.01
C PRO A 85 -4.51 -11.17 -0.33
N SER A 86 -4.48 -12.34 0.30
CA SER A 86 -5.57 -12.79 1.17
C SER A 86 -5.66 -11.93 2.43
N MET A 87 -6.84 -11.84 3.04
CA MET A 87 -7.01 -11.11 4.31
C MET A 87 -6.06 -11.62 5.41
N ARG A 88 -5.79 -12.94 5.43
CA ARG A 88 -4.83 -13.55 6.35
C ARG A 88 -3.42 -12.99 6.12
N SER A 89 -2.99 -12.91 4.87
CA SER A 89 -1.68 -12.35 4.49
C SER A 89 -1.58 -10.87 4.87
N ILE A 90 -2.65 -10.09 4.67
CA ILE A 90 -2.71 -8.68 5.06
C ILE A 90 -2.52 -8.52 6.58
N VAL A 91 -3.23 -9.32 7.39
CA VAL A 91 -3.11 -9.26 8.86
C VAL A 91 -1.69 -9.62 9.32
N VAL A 92 -1.09 -10.67 8.76
CA VAL A 92 0.29 -11.06 9.08
C VAL A 92 1.26 -9.92 8.76
N ALA A 93 1.11 -9.29 7.60
CA ALA A 93 1.92 -8.16 7.19
C ALA A 93 1.83 -6.99 8.18
N LEU A 94 0.61 -6.60 8.55
CA LEU A 94 0.37 -5.51 9.50
C LEU A 94 0.92 -5.84 10.89
N MET A 95 0.81 -7.10 11.35
CA MET A 95 1.42 -7.54 12.60
C MET A 95 2.94 -7.39 12.57
N THR A 96 3.60 -7.84 11.50
CA THR A 96 5.05 -7.68 11.33
C THR A 96 5.48 -6.21 11.29
N LEU A 97 4.71 -5.36 10.61
CA LEU A 97 4.97 -3.91 10.59
C LEU A 97 4.84 -3.28 11.98
N SER A 98 3.89 -3.75 12.80
CA SER A 98 3.71 -3.26 14.16
C SER A 98 4.76 -3.78 15.15
N SER A 99 5.39 -4.94 14.88
CA SER A 99 6.29 -5.62 15.82
C SER A 99 7.76 -5.19 15.73
N SER A 100 8.09 -4.17 14.94
CA SER A 100 9.43 -3.56 14.89
C SER A 100 10.60 -4.49 14.50
N THR A 101 10.37 -5.55 13.72
CA THR A 101 11.45 -6.40 13.16
C THR A 101 11.67 -6.10 11.68
N GLU A 102 12.91 -5.81 11.30
CA GLU A 102 13.28 -5.15 10.03
C GLU A 102 13.05 -5.97 8.74
N ASP A 103 12.73 -7.26 8.79
CA ASP A 103 12.62 -8.13 7.59
C ASP A 103 11.17 -8.35 7.12
N TRP A 104 10.54 -7.32 6.59
CA TRP A 104 9.33 -7.47 5.77
C TRP A 104 9.77 -7.31 4.30
N ASP A 105 9.66 -8.35 3.49
CA ASP A 105 9.98 -8.25 2.07
C ASP A 105 8.71 -8.02 1.27
N VAL A 106 8.63 -6.88 0.57
CA VAL A 106 7.51 -6.57 -0.32
C VAL A 106 7.41 -7.60 -1.47
N GLY A 107 8.53 -8.25 -1.81
CA GLY A 107 8.60 -9.34 -2.79
C GLY A 107 7.68 -10.51 -2.45
N SER A 108 7.50 -10.81 -1.17
CA SER A 108 6.60 -11.88 -0.70
C SER A 108 5.14 -11.72 -1.17
N PHE A 109 4.68 -10.51 -1.47
CA PHE A 109 3.34 -10.29 -2.03
C PHE A 109 3.25 -10.62 -3.52
N TYR A 110 4.31 -10.35 -4.26
CA TYR A 110 4.37 -10.58 -5.70
C TYR A 110 4.80 -12.01 -6.05
N ASP A 111 5.48 -12.72 -5.14
CA ASP A 111 5.97 -14.09 -5.32
C ASP A 111 4.93 -15.20 -5.10
N ASN A 112 3.65 -14.88 -4.88
CA ASN A 112 2.58 -15.91 -4.90
C ASN A 112 2.14 -16.29 -6.33
N GLN A 113 3.06 -16.27 -7.30
CA GLN A 113 2.92 -17.12 -8.48
C GLN A 113 3.26 -18.56 -8.06
N PRO A 114 2.50 -19.57 -8.49
CA PRO A 114 2.60 -20.90 -7.92
C PRO A 114 4.02 -21.44 -8.09
N LEU A 115 4.71 -21.71 -6.98
CA LEU A 115 5.90 -22.55 -6.92
C LEU A 115 5.54 -24.00 -7.28
N VAL A 116 5.11 -24.23 -8.52
CA VAL A 116 5.11 -25.54 -9.15
C VAL A 116 6.43 -25.66 -9.91
N ASN A 117 7.42 -26.27 -9.23
CA ASN A 117 8.59 -27.00 -9.77
C ASN A 117 9.90 -26.72 -9.04
N LEU A 118 9.89 -26.83 -7.71
CA LEU A 118 11.12 -27.20 -6.98
C LEU A 118 10.87 -28.36 -6.02
N MET A 119 10.32 -29.46 -6.54
CA MET A 119 10.70 -30.76 -6.01
C MET A 119 12.02 -31.13 -6.67
N SER A 120 13.08 -30.79 -5.93
CA SER A 120 14.46 -31.19 -6.16
C SER A 120 14.52 -32.70 -6.43
N GLY A 121 15.16 -33.06 -7.54
CA GLY A 121 15.57 -34.42 -7.79
C GLY A 121 16.51 -34.89 -6.70
N ARG A 122 16.21 -36.07 -6.16
CA ARG A 122 17.21 -37.07 -5.82
C ARG A 122 16.59 -38.45 -5.88
#